data_AF-A0A7V3ERG8-F1
#
_entry.id   AF-A0A7V3ERG8-F1
#
_cell.length_a   1.000
_cell.length_b   1.000
_cell.length_c   1.000
_cell.angle_alpha   90.00
_cell.angle_beta   90.00
_cell.angle_gamma   90.00
#
_symmetry.space_group_name_H-M   'P 1'
#
loop_
_entity.id
_entity.type
_entity.pdbx_description
1 polymer ?
#
loop_
_entity_poly.entity_id
_entity_poly.type
_entity_poly.pdbx_seq_one_letter_code
_entity_poly.pdbx_strand_id
1 'polypeptide(L)'
;MDAMFALLGIVLVVASLTVLVVLFGQLVRDGTKRLTATHLVKPDGFAPGRFDLVGKLERADASSGPAWVLRRDPMSVGNAEALGDDLAKLDGKAVVAEGSLPSPGRSGMDLQSIAPAPSPQPQTFSRVSIHGTLKRRGEAWFIEPSPLPLDLSEVRADFATMAGERVAIEPKRSKAVPVAIRSVDRLGTQSFFNSMPSREAERAGIKSALVGSILVVTVTMFL
;
A
#
# COMPACT_ATOMS: atom_id res chain seq x y z
N MET A 1 -36.90 -21.75 -45.20
CA MET A 1 -36.08 -22.07 -44.01
C MET A 1 -34.78 -21.29 -44.00
N ASP A 2 -34.10 -21.12 -45.13
CA ASP A 2 -32.79 -20.44 -45.22
C ASP A 2 -32.74 -19.02 -44.63
N ALA A 3 -33.78 -18.21 -44.83
CA ALA A 3 -33.84 -16.86 -44.25
C ALA A 3 -33.88 -16.87 -42.71
N MET A 4 -34.51 -17.87 -42.09
CA MET A 4 -34.53 -18.00 -40.63
C MET A 4 -33.16 -18.43 -40.09
N PHE A 5 -32.46 -19.32 -40.80
CA PHE A 5 -31.09 -19.71 -40.45
C PHE A 5 -30.11 -18.55 -40.59
N ALA A 6 -30.22 -17.75 -41.66
CA ALA A 6 -29.40 -16.56 -41.85
C ALA A 6 -29.65 -15.51 -40.76
N LEU A 7 -30.92 -15.27 -40.41
CA LEU A 7 -31.29 -14.35 -39.33
C LEU A 7 -30.71 -14.82 -37.98
N LEU A 8 -30.84 -16.11 -37.68
CA LEU A 8 -30.29 -16.70 -36.44
C LEU A 8 -28.76 -16.55 -36.38
N GLY A 9 -28.07 -16.79 -37.50
CA GLY A 9 -26.62 -16.60 -37.60
C GLY A 9 -26.20 -15.15 -37.32
N ILE A 10 -26.91 -14.17 -37.90
CA ILE A 10 -26.63 -12.74 -37.66
C ILE A 10 -26.87 -12.39 -36.18
N VAL A 11 -27.97 -12.87 -35.59
CA VAL A 11 -28.27 -12.63 -34.18
C VAL A 11 -27.18 -13.20 -33.27
N LEU A 12 -26.67 -14.39 -33.56
CA LEU A 12 -25.56 -14.99 -32.81
C LEU A 12 -24.27 -14.17 -32.95
N VAL A 13 -23.91 -13.74 -34.15
CA VAL A 13 -22.72 -12.90 -34.39
C VAL A 13 -22.82 -11.58 -33.62
N VAL A 14 -23.98 -10.91 -33.68
CA VAL A 14 -24.22 -9.65 -32.94
C VAL A 14 -24.15 -9.87 -31.43
N ALA A 15 -24.73 -10.96 -30.92
CA ALA A 15 -24.66 -11.31 -29.50
C ALA A 15 -23.21 -11.57 -29.06
N SER A 16 -22.44 -12.35 -29.83
CA SER A 16 -21.02 -12.60 -29.55
C SER A 16 -20.18 -11.32 -29.58
N LEU A 17 -20.39 -10.44 -30.56
CA LEU A 17 -19.69 -9.16 -30.63
C LEU A 17 -20.04 -8.25 -29.44
N THR A 18 -21.30 -8.24 -29.03
CA THR A 18 -21.76 -7.46 -27.87
C THR A 18 -21.07 -7.94 -26.59
N VAL A 19 -20.98 -9.26 -26.38
CA VAL A 19 -20.25 -9.83 -25.24
C VAL A 19 -18.77 -9.43 -25.29
N LEU A 20 -18.13 -9.49 -26.47
CA LEU A 20 -16.74 -9.09 -26.62
C LEU A 20 -16.51 -7.61 -26.26
N VAL A 21 -17.38 -6.70 -26.72
CA VAL A 21 -17.31 -5.27 -26.38
C VAL A 21 -17.48 -5.05 -24.88
N VAL A 22 -18.41 -5.76 -24.23
CA VAL A 22 -18.61 -5.67 -22.78
C VAL A 22 -17.38 -6.16 -22.02
N LEU A 23 -16.82 -7.31 -22.39
CA LEU A 23 -15.62 -7.87 -21.77
C LEU A 23 -14.40 -6.96 -21.97
N PHE A 24 -14.22 -6.41 -23.17
CA PHE A 24 -13.15 -5.45 -23.44
C PHE A 24 -13.32 -4.17 -22.64
N GLY A 25 -14.55 -3.64 -22.54
CA GLY A 25 -14.85 -2.47 -21.70
C GLY A 25 -14.54 -2.72 -20.23
N GLN A 26 -14.86 -3.91 -19.70
CA GLN A 26 -14.50 -4.30 -18.33
C GLN A 26 -12.99 -4.43 -18.17
N LEU A 27 -12.30 -5.08 -19.10
CA LEU A 27 -10.85 -5.24 -19.09
C LEU A 27 -10.13 -3.89 -19.10
N VAL A 28 -10.55 -2.96 -19.97
CA VAL A 28 -9.99 -1.60 -20.04
C VAL A 28 -10.30 -0.84 -18.77
N ARG A 29 -11.54 -0.89 -18.27
CA ARG A 29 -11.91 -0.17 -17.04
C ARG A 29 -11.11 -0.64 -15.83
N ASP A 30 -10.97 -1.95 -15.67
CA ASP A 30 -10.31 -2.55 -14.51
C ASP A 30 -8.79 -2.55 -14.67
N GLY A 31 -8.29 -2.73 -15.90
CA GLY A 31 -6.88 -2.65 -16.26
C GLY A 31 -6.32 -1.24 -16.17
N THR A 32 -7.05 -0.23 -16.69
CA THR A 32 -6.59 1.17 -16.68
C THR A 32 -6.31 1.64 -15.26
N LYS A 33 -7.18 1.33 -14.29
CA LYS A 33 -6.95 1.69 -12.88
C LYS A 33 -5.63 1.13 -12.33
N ARG A 34 -5.26 -0.10 -12.71
CA ARG A 34 -4.00 -0.72 -12.29
C ARG A 34 -2.80 -0.13 -13.02
N LEU A 35 -2.96 0.18 -14.30
CA LEU A 35 -1.89 0.75 -15.14
C LEU A 35 -1.59 2.22 -14.78
N THR A 36 -2.60 2.99 -14.39
CA THR A 36 -2.46 4.37 -13.93
C THR A 36 -2.16 4.47 -12.44
N ALA A 37 -2.23 3.36 -11.69
CA ALA A 37 -1.85 3.36 -10.29
C ALA A 37 -0.35 3.67 -10.18
N THR A 38 -0.03 4.73 -9.45
CA THR A 38 1.34 5.04 -9.10
C THR A 38 1.72 4.36 -7.80
N HIS A 39 2.99 3.99 -7.67
CA HIS A 39 3.53 3.41 -6.45
C HIS A 39 4.80 4.16 -6.03
N LEU A 40 5.17 3.98 -4.77
CA LEU A 40 6.38 4.56 -4.22
C LEU A 40 7.57 3.68 -4.58
N VAL A 41 8.65 4.30 -5.03
CA VAL A 41 9.93 3.64 -5.34
C VAL A 41 11.07 4.41 -4.70
N LYS A 42 12.12 3.68 -4.34
CA LYS A 42 13.41 4.22 -3.93
C LYS A 42 14.18 4.77 -5.14
N PRO A 43 15.28 5.53 -4.93
CA PRO A 43 16.06 6.11 -6.02
C PRO A 43 16.68 5.07 -6.97
N ASP A 44 16.86 3.83 -6.50
CA ASP A 44 17.34 2.69 -7.28
C ASP A 44 16.23 2.02 -8.13
N GLY A 45 15.00 2.55 -8.10
CA GLY A 45 13.85 2.04 -8.84
C GLY A 45 13.12 0.89 -8.17
N PHE A 46 13.58 0.41 -7.01
CA PHE A 46 12.92 -0.68 -6.29
C PHE A 46 11.82 -0.16 -5.35
N ALA A 47 10.78 -0.95 -5.16
CA ALA A 47 9.77 -0.66 -4.13
C ALA A 47 10.39 -0.77 -2.72
N PRO A 48 9.86 -0.05 -1.71
CA PRO A 48 10.32 -0.20 -0.34
C PRO A 48 10.23 -1.66 0.13
N GLY A 49 11.23 -2.08 0.89
CA GLY A 49 11.32 -3.44 1.41
C GLY A 49 10.20 -3.78 2.39
N ARG A 50 9.97 -5.07 2.63
CA ARG A 50 8.94 -5.56 3.57
C ARG A 50 9.06 -4.97 4.98
N PHE A 51 10.28 -4.68 5.43
CA PHE A 51 10.55 -4.16 6.77
C PHE A 51 10.84 -2.66 6.79
N ASP A 52 10.75 -2.00 5.64
CA ASP A 52 10.94 -0.55 5.57
C ASP A 52 9.73 0.15 6.16
N LEU A 53 10.00 1.16 6.99
CA LEU A 53 8.98 2.05 7.50
C LEU A 53 8.83 3.21 6.51
N VAL A 54 7.61 3.41 6.01
CA VAL A 54 7.30 4.51 5.09
C VAL A 54 6.52 5.59 5.81
N GLY A 55 6.91 6.84 5.57
CA GLY A 55 6.24 8.01 6.15
C GLY A 55 6.87 9.31 5.65
N LYS A 56 6.46 10.43 6.24
CA LYS A 56 7.10 11.72 6.07
C LYS A 56 8.17 11.92 7.14
N LEU A 57 9.35 12.35 6.72
CA LEU A 57 10.41 12.71 7.65
C LEU A 57 10.20 14.16 8.10
N GLU A 58 10.09 14.40 9.40
CA GLU A 58 9.86 15.74 9.93
C GLU A 58 10.81 16.06 11.07
N ARG A 59 11.12 17.36 11.23
CA ARG A 59 11.75 17.87 12.43
C ARG A 59 10.66 18.15 13.46
N ALA A 60 10.83 17.59 14.65
CA ALA A 60 10.02 17.88 15.81
C ALA A 60 10.89 18.57 16.86
N ASP A 61 10.35 19.62 17.48
CA ASP A 61 10.98 20.25 18.63
C ASP A 61 10.74 19.37 19.86
N ALA A 62 11.78 18.69 20.32
CA ALA A 62 11.75 17.92 21.56
C ALA A 62 12.42 18.73 22.68
N SER A 63 12.12 18.38 23.94
CA SER A 63 12.72 19.02 25.12
C SER A 63 14.24 18.89 25.17
N SER A 64 14.81 17.88 24.48
CA SER A 64 16.25 17.65 24.32
C SER A 64 16.87 18.31 23.09
N GLY A 65 16.10 19.12 22.35
CA GLY A 65 16.52 19.75 21.09
C GLY A 65 15.75 19.24 19.87
N PRO A 66 16.11 19.71 18.66
CA PRO A 66 15.45 19.28 17.43
C PRO A 66 15.70 17.78 17.19
N ALA A 67 14.62 16.99 17.19
CA ALA A 67 14.65 15.56 16.93
C ALA A 67 13.99 15.27 15.59
N TRP A 68 14.51 14.27 14.88
CA TRP A 68 13.86 13.79 13.66
C TRP A 68 12.83 12.72 14.00
N VAL A 69 11.65 12.85 13.43
CA VAL A 69 10.56 11.90 13.61
C VAL A 69 10.06 11.41 12.26
N LEU A 70 9.68 10.14 12.19
CA LEU A 70 8.93 9.59 11.08
C LEU A 70 7.43 9.68 11.39
N ARG A 71 6.70 10.49 10.62
CA ARG A 71 5.23 10.50 10.63
C ARG A 71 4.69 9.53 9.61
N ARG A 72 4.08 8.44 10.08
CA ARG A 72 3.48 7.44 9.20
C ARG A 72 2.04 7.82 8.87
N ASP A 73 1.58 7.37 7.71
CA ASP A 73 0.20 7.63 7.27
C ASP A 73 -0.81 6.89 8.17
N PRO A 74 -2.03 7.42 8.33
CA PRO A 74 -3.10 6.72 9.01
C PRO A 74 -3.38 5.36 8.37
N MET A 75 -3.61 4.35 9.21
CA MET A 75 -3.88 2.98 8.76
C MET A 75 -5.32 2.63 9.06
N SER A 76 -6.04 2.15 8.04
CA SER A 76 -7.39 1.62 8.21
C SER A 76 -7.32 0.25 8.87
N VAL A 77 -8.14 0.05 9.89
CA VAL A 77 -8.24 -1.21 10.63
C VAL A 77 -9.16 -2.16 9.88
N GLY A 78 -8.60 -3.22 9.33
CA GLY A 78 -9.33 -4.37 8.80
C GLY A 78 -9.86 -5.25 9.94
N ASN A 79 -10.91 -6.02 9.63
CA ASN A 79 -11.52 -6.97 10.57
C ASN A 79 -12.01 -6.35 11.89
N ALA A 80 -12.45 -5.08 11.85
CA ALA A 80 -12.91 -4.35 13.03
C ALA A 80 -14.11 -5.02 13.72
N GLU A 81 -14.96 -5.71 12.95
CA GLU A 81 -16.14 -6.43 13.47
C GLU A 81 -15.75 -7.54 14.46
N ALA A 82 -14.63 -8.24 14.21
CA ALA A 82 -14.16 -9.31 15.10
C ALA A 82 -13.70 -8.80 16.47
N LEU A 83 -13.38 -7.51 16.58
CA LEU A 83 -12.94 -6.86 17.82
C LEU A 83 -14.11 -6.21 18.59
N GLY A 84 -15.30 -6.16 17.99
CA GLY A 84 -16.55 -5.76 18.64
C GLY A 84 -16.52 -4.37 19.30
N ASP A 85 -17.26 -4.26 20.41
CA ASP A 85 -17.49 -3.01 21.14
C ASP A 85 -16.24 -2.43 21.82
N ASP A 86 -15.13 -3.18 21.86
CA ASP A 86 -13.90 -2.73 22.50
C ASP A 86 -13.23 -1.59 21.75
N LEU A 87 -13.39 -1.52 20.41
CA LEU A 87 -12.89 -0.40 19.62
C LEU A 87 -13.58 0.93 19.98
N ALA A 88 -14.89 0.89 20.24
CA ALA A 88 -15.65 2.08 20.63
C ALA A 88 -15.16 2.66 21.96
N LYS A 89 -14.77 1.81 22.92
CA LYS A 89 -14.21 2.26 24.21
C LYS A 89 -12.81 2.87 24.08
N LEU A 90 -12.11 2.57 22.98
CA LEU A 90 -10.75 3.03 22.69
C LEU A 90 -10.71 4.25 21.77
N ASP A 91 -11.85 4.76 21.30
CA ASP A 91 -11.91 5.90 20.40
C ASP A 91 -11.27 7.15 21.02
N GLY A 92 -10.40 7.79 20.26
CA GLY A 92 -9.58 8.93 20.68
C GLY A 92 -8.46 8.61 21.66
N LYS A 93 -8.29 7.35 22.09
CA LYS A 93 -7.27 6.95 23.07
C LYS A 93 -5.98 6.49 22.39
N ALA A 94 -4.86 6.62 23.12
CA ALA A 94 -3.60 6.01 22.72
C ALA A 94 -3.71 4.49 22.86
N VAL A 95 -3.28 3.77 21.82
CA VAL A 95 -3.39 2.32 21.70
C VAL A 95 -2.10 1.72 21.16
N VAL A 96 -1.88 0.46 21.50
CA VAL A 96 -0.93 -0.41 20.81
C VAL A 96 -1.74 -1.48 20.09
N ALA A 97 -1.57 -1.52 18.77
CA ALA A 97 -2.26 -2.41 17.86
C ALA A 97 -1.27 -3.43 17.29
N GLU A 98 -1.57 -4.72 17.38
CA GLU A 98 -0.73 -5.79 16.80
C GLU A 98 -1.47 -6.50 15.67
N GLY A 99 -0.72 -6.88 14.63
CA GLY A 99 -1.31 -7.60 13.50
C GLY A 99 -0.48 -7.55 12.24
N SER A 100 -1.14 -7.84 11.11
CA SER A 100 -0.51 -7.86 9.79
C SER A 100 -0.37 -6.43 9.27
N LEU A 101 0.81 -5.83 9.48
CA LEU A 101 1.10 -4.49 8.98
C LEU A 101 0.96 -4.42 7.45
N PRO A 102 0.40 -3.33 6.90
CA PRO A 102 0.34 -3.14 5.47
C PRO A 102 1.74 -3.16 4.88
N SER A 103 1.86 -3.75 3.69
CA SER A 103 3.03 -3.50 2.86
C SER A 103 3.11 -2.01 2.51
N PRO A 104 4.32 -1.46 2.32
CA PRO A 104 4.52 -0.08 1.91
C PRO A 104 3.57 0.37 0.79
N GLY A 105 2.90 1.50 0.98
CA GLY A 105 1.92 2.05 0.04
C GLY A 105 0.48 1.54 0.20
N ARG A 106 0.24 0.58 1.09
CA ARG A 106 -1.12 0.19 1.53
C ARG A 106 -1.43 0.82 2.88
N SER A 107 -2.71 1.10 3.13
CA SER A 107 -3.20 1.65 4.40
C SER A 107 -3.90 0.60 5.28
N GLY A 108 -4.26 -0.57 4.74
CA GLY A 108 -5.02 -1.60 5.46
C GLY A 108 -4.15 -2.46 6.36
N MET A 109 -4.46 -2.51 7.66
CA MET A 109 -3.88 -3.41 8.64
C MET A 109 -4.93 -4.39 9.13
N ASP A 110 -4.68 -5.70 9.01
CA ASP A 110 -5.54 -6.69 9.64
C ASP A 110 -5.13 -6.83 11.11
N LEU A 111 -6.01 -6.39 11.99
CA LEU A 111 -5.74 -6.30 13.42
C LEU A 111 -5.97 -7.66 14.09
N GLN A 112 -5.01 -8.09 14.91
CA GLN A 112 -5.10 -9.30 15.72
C GLN A 112 -5.44 -8.98 17.17
N SER A 113 -4.84 -7.91 17.71
CA SER A 113 -5.09 -7.45 19.07
C SER A 113 -4.94 -5.92 19.16
N ILE A 114 -5.65 -5.31 20.10
CA ILE A 114 -5.51 -3.89 20.42
C ILE A 114 -5.69 -3.68 21.91
N ALA A 115 -4.83 -2.86 22.49
CA ALA A 115 -4.87 -2.53 23.91
C ALA A 115 -4.61 -1.04 24.13
N PRO A 116 -5.10 -0.45 25.24
CA PRO A 116 -4.68 0.88 25.66
C PRO A 116 -3.16 0.97 25.78
N ALA A 117 -2.58 2.04 25.26
CA ALA A 117 -1.17 2.31 25.45
C ALA A 117 -0.91 2.89 26.86
N PRO A 118 0.20 2.54 27.51
CA PRO A 118 0.55 3.09 28.83
C PRO A 118 0.94 4.58 28.77
N SER A 119 1.31 5.09 27.59
CA SER A 119 1.66 6.50 27.38
C SER A 119 1.22 6.99 25.99
N PRO A 120 1.10 8.31 25.78
CA PRO A 120 0.77 8.88 24.46
C PRO A 120 1.89 8.72 23.41
N GLN A 121 3.13 8.50 23.86
CA GLN A 121 4.31 8.31 23.01
C GLN A 121 4.83 6.87 23.10
N PRO A 122 5.41 6.34 22.02
CA PRO A 122 5.99 5.01 22.02
C PRO A 122 7.24 4.94 22.90
N GLN A 123 7.25 4.01 23.84
CA GLN A 123 8.45 3.70 24.66
C GLN A 123 9.34 2.63 24.02
N THR A 124 8.74 1.76 23.20
CA THR A 124 9.45 0.71 22.47
C THR A 124 8.97 0.65 21.03
N PHE A 125 9.86 0.22 20.15
CA PHE A 125 9.58 -0.04 18.74
C PHE A 125 9.40 -1.53 18.48
N SER A 126 8.40 -1.84 17.68
CA SER A 126 8.10 -3.19 17.20
C SER A 126 7.83 -3.16 15.71
N ARG A 127 8.24 -4.23 15.02
CA ARG A 127 7.99 -4.42 13.58
C ARG A 127 6.62 -5.04 13.30
N VAL A 128 5.90 -5.46 14.32
CA VAL A 128 4.61 -6.17 14.21
C VAL A 128 3.48 -5.46 14.96
N SER A 129 3.80 -4.34 15.60
CA SER A 129 2.80 -3.53 16.30
C SER A 129 2.98 -2.04 16.01
N ILE A 130 1.88 -1.31 16.18
CA ILE A 130 1.80 0.13 15.95
C ILE A 130 1.31 0.79 17.22
N HIS A 131 2.09 1.76 17.69
CA HIS A 131 1.65 2.74 18.65
C HIS A 131 0.97 3.90 17.93
N GLY A 132 -0.21 4.30 18.37
CA GLY A 132 -0.95 5.41 17.77
C GLY A 132 -2.19 5.80 18.54
N THR A 133 -3.01 6.65 17.93
CA THR A 133 -4.33 7.00 18.44
C THR A 133 -5.39 6.32 17.58
N LEU A 134 -6.29 5.57 18.20
CA LEU A 134 -7.44 5.02 17.49
C LEU A 134 -8.45 6.14 17.25
N LYS A 135 -8.97 6.26 16.03
CA LYS A 135 -10.02 7.22 15.68
C LYS A 135 -11.04 6.59 14.76
N ARG A 136 -12.31 6.87 15.02
CA ARG A 136 -13.40 6.58 14.08
C ARG A 136 -13.50 7.69 13.01
N ARG A 137 -13.58 7.31 11.73
CA ARG A 137 -13.86 8.24 10.62
C ARG A 137 -15.00 7.67 9.77
N GLY A 138 -16.20 8.19 10.00
CA GLY A 138 -17.42 7.60 9.43
C GLY A 138 -17.66 6.21 10.00
N GLU A 139 -17.81 5.21 9.13
CA GLU A 139 -18.04 3.81 9.52
C GLU A 139 -16.74 3.02 9.75
N ALA A 140 -15.60 3.57 9.36
CA ALA A 140 -14.32 2.88 9.45
C ALA A 140 -13.45 3.34 10.63
N TRP A 141 -12.66 2.40 11.15
CA TRP A 141 -11.67 2.65 12.19
C TRP A 141 -10.30 2.88 11.59
N PHE A 142 -9.58 3.87 12.12
CA PHE A 142 -8.23 4.19 11.72
C PHE A 142 -7.33 4.30 12.93
N ILE A 143 -6.09 3.85 12.79
CA ILE A 143 -5.01 4.13 13.73
C ILE A 143 -4.18 5.25 13.12
N GLU A 144 -4.07 6.37 13.81
CA GLU A 144 -3.12 7.44 13.51
C GLU A 144 -1.81 7.15 14.24
N PRO A 145 -0.75 6.69 13.56
CA PRO A 145 0.47 6.31 14.24
C PRO A 145 1.10 7.50 14.95
N SER A 146 1.55 7.31 16.19
CA SER A 146 2.33 8.32 16.89
C SER A 146 3.63 8.61 16.12
N PRO A 147 4.12 9.86 16.09
CA PRO A 147 5.41 10.18 15.49
C PRO A 147 6.49 9.29 16.10
N LEU A 148 7.32 8.68 15.24
CA LEU A 148 8.35 7.74 15.67
C LEU A 148 9.70 8.47 15.72
N PRO A 149 10.28 8.73 16.91
CA PRO A 149 11.60 9.35 17.02
C PRO A 149 12.67 8.46 16.40
N LEU A 150 13.61 9.06 15.69
CA LEU A 150 14.68 8.38 14.97
C LEU A 150 16.04 8.75 15.57
N ASP A 151 16.90 7.74 15.73
CA ASP A 151 18.32 7.93 15.98
C ASP A 151 19.08 7.83 14.65
N LEU A 152 19.64 8.97 14.24
CA LEU A 152 20.32 9.17 12.97
C LEU A 152 21.86 9.18 13.12
N SER A 153 22.38 8.91 14.32
CA SER A 153 23.81 9.05 14.64
C SER A 153 24.75 8.28 13.70
N GLU A 154 24.29 7.16 13.14
CA GLU A 154 25.09 6.30 12.27
C GLU A 154 24.80 6.46 10.76
N VAL A 155 23.81 7.27 10.39
CA VAL A 155 23.41 7.42 8.98
C VAL A 155 23.95 8.74 8.43
N ARG A 156 24.83 8.62 7.43
CA ARG A 156 25.39 9.78 6.71
C ARG A 156 24.44 10.18 5.58
N ALA A 157 23.49 11.06 5.88
CA ALA A 157 22.58 11.65 4.90
C ALA A 157 22.32 13.13 5.22
N ASP A 158 21.96 13.91 4.21
CA ASP A 158 21.50 15.29 4.39
C ASP A 158 19.99 15.33 4.68
N PHE A 159 19.65 15.08 5.95
CA PHE A 159 18.26 15.03 6.39
C PHE A 159 17.53 16.36 6.22
N ALA A 160 18.25 17.49 6.24
CA ALA A 160 17.64 18.80 6.06
C ALA A 160 16.95 18.93 4.70
N THR A 161 17.55 18.36 3.65
CA THR A 161 16.95 18.30 2.30
C THR A 161 15.80 17.30 2.19
N MET A 162 15.60 16.43 3.18
CA MET A 162 14.53 15.43 3.22
C MET A 162 13.39 15.82 4.18
N ALA A 163 13.45 17.00 4.81
CA ALA A 163 12.40 17.49 5.68
C ALA A 163 11.08 17.67 4.91
N GLY A 164 10.00 17.05 5.41
CA GLY A 164 8.67 17.04 4.79
C GLY A 164 8.52 16.01 3.66
N GLU A 165 9.61 15.42 3.18
CA GLU A 165 9.60 14.45 2.09
C GLU A 165 9.13 13.08 2.55
N ARG A 166 8.57 12.32 1.59
CA ARG A 166 8.21 10.92 1.83
C ARG A 166 9.48 10.07 1.73
N VAL A 167 9.73 9.27 2.75
CA VAL A 167 10.94 8.45 2.86
C VAL A 167 10.60 7.01 3.22
N ALA A 168 11.48 6.09 2.83
CA ALA A 168 11.57 4.75 3.38
C ALA A 168 12.76 4.70 4.34
N ILE A 169 12.54 4.12 5.51
CA ILE A 169 13.56 3.97 6.55
C ILE A 169 13.71 2.49 6.87
N GLU A 170 14.93 1.98 6.82
CA GLU A 170 15.24 0.62 7.28
C GLU A 170 15.63 0.67 8.77
N PRO A 171 14.78 0.23 9.71
CA PRO A 171 15.12 0.24 11.13
C PRO A 171 16.13 -0.87 11.44
N LYS A 172 17.01 -0.64 12.42
CA LYS A 172 17.84 -1.71 12.99
C LYS A 172 16.97 -2.72 13.77
N ARG A 173 17.62 -3.73 14.35
CA ARG A 173 16.95 -4.75 15.19
C ARG A 173 16.63 -4.26 16.61
N SER A 174 17.12 -3.08 16.99
CA SER A 174 16.84 -2.50 18.31
C SER A 174 15.35 -2.21 18.48
N LYS A 175 14.84 -2.44 19.68
CA LYS A 175 13.48 -2.06 20.10
C LYS A 175 13.45 -0.71 20.84
N ALA A 176 14.60 -0.07 21.05
CA ALA A 176 14.68 1.20 21.75
C ALA A 176 14.05 2.33 20.93
N VAL A 177 13.53 3.33 21.62
CA VAL A 177 13.10 4.62 21.06
C VAL A 177 13.99 5.70 21.69
N PRO A 178 14.65 6.59 20.91
CA PRO A 178 14.58 6.72 19.44
C PRO A 178 15.08 5.49 18.66
N VAL A 179 14.45 5.24 17.52
CA VAL A 179 14.74 4.04 16.70
C VAL A 179 16.00 4.26 15.90
N ALA A 180 17.03 3.46 16.17
CA ALA A 180 18.25 3.45 15.36
C ALA A 180 17.95 2.91 13.96
N ILE A 181 18.37 3.64 12.93
CA ILE A 181 18.12 3.31 11.53
C ILE A 181 19.41 2.87 10.83
N ARG A 182 19.27 2.07 9.78
CA ARG A 182 20.38 1.64 8.91
C ARG A 182 20.50 2.54 7.68
N SER A 183 19.37 2.92 7.10
CA SER A 183 19.30 3.75 5.90
C SER A 183 18.04 4.58 5.88
N VAL A 184 18.08 5.68 5.12
CA VAL A 184 16.93 6.49 4.74
C VAL A 184 17.01 6.73 3.23
N ASP A 185 15.92 6.47 2.54
CA ASP A 185 15.82 6.65 1.08
C ASP A 185 14.64 7.56 0.78
N ARG A 186 14.85 8.60 -0.04
CA ARG A 186 13.75 9.42 -0.56
C ARG A 186 12.89 8.58 -1.49
N LEU A 187 11.57 8.66 -1.33
CA LEU A 187 10.63 7.96 -2.19
C LEU A 187 10.12 8.85 -3.30
N GLY A 188 10.25 8.37 -4.53
CA GLY A 188 9.60 8.94 -5.72
C GLY A 188 8.29 8.22 -6.01
N THR A 189 7.38 8.92 -6.69
CA THR A 189 6.16 8.33 -7.22
C THR A 189 6.39 7.95 -8.67
N GLN A 190 6.24 6.67 -9.02
CA GLN A 190 6.36 6.19 -10.41
C GLN A 190 5.10 5.44 -10.85
N SER A 191 4.78 5.55 -12.14
CA SER A 191 3.76 4.73 -12.78
C SER A 191 4.30 3.33 -13.06
N PHE A 192 3.40 2.36 -13.22
CA PHE A 192 3.75 0.97 -13.55
C PHE A 192 4.67 0.86 -14.78
N PHE A 193 4.51 1.75 -15.76
CA PHE A 193 5.32 1.74 -16.99
C PHE A 193 6.72 2.33 -16.82
N ASN A 194 6.92 3.18 -15.82
CA ASN A 194 8.18 3.90 -15.60
C ASN A 194 9.05 3.26 -14.52
N SER A 195 8.47 2.48 -13.61
CA SER A 195 9.25 1.59 -12.73
C SER A 195 9.86 0.49 -13.58
N MET A 196 11.19 0.27 -13.48
CA MET A 196 11.92 -0.76 -14.22
C MET A 196 11.11 -2.06 -14.35
N PRO A 197 11.15 -2.75 -15.51
CA PRO A 197 10.41 -3.98 -15.71
C PRO A 197 10.87 -4.99 -14.65
N SER A 198 9.98 -5.24 -13.70
CA SER A 198 10.06 -6.30 -12.71
C SER A 198 10.70 -7.55 -13.35
N ARG A 199 11.73 -8.10 -12.71
CA ARG A 199 12.27 -9.44 -13.04
C ARG A 199 11.19 -10.54 -12.98
N GLU A 200 10.00 -10.24 -12.47
CA GLU A 200 8.82 -11.11 -12.47
C GLU A 200 7.76 -10.59 -13.47
N ALA A 201 8.01 -10.74 -14.78
CA ALA A 201 6.99 -10.55 -15.80
C ALA A 201 5.74 -11.43 -15.57
N GLU A 202 5.88 -12.50 -14.77
CA GLU A 202 4.82 -13.41 -14.37
C GLU A 202 3.79 -12.78 -13.42
N ARG A 203 4.21 -11.90 -12.49
CA ARG A 203 3.28 -11.20 -11.58
C ARG A 203 2.57 -10.02 -12.24
N ALA A 204 3.13 -9.48 -13.32
CA ALA A 204 2.58 -8.35 -14.06
C ALA A 204 1.36 -8.71 -14.94
N GLY A 205 1.00 -9.99 -15.06
CA GLY A 205 -0.13 -10.42 -15.90
C GLY A 205 0.11 -10.26 -17.41
N ILE A 206 1.36 -9.99 -17.83
CA ILE A 206 1.69 -9.78 -19.24
C ILE A 206 1.50 -11.09 -20.05
N LYS A 207 1.70 -12.26 -19.42
CA LYS A 207 1.43 -13.56 -20.06
C LYS A 207 -0.06 -13.79 -20.37
N SER A 208 -0.99 -13.36 -19.52
CA SER A 208 -2.42 -13.59 -19.77
C SER A 208 -2.96 -12.71 -20.92
N ALA A 209 -2.44 -11.48 -21.05
CA ALA A 209 -2.73 -10.64 -22.22
C ALA A 209 -2.19 -11.24 -23.53
N LEU A 210 -0.99 -11.81 -23.49
CA LEU A 210 -0.40 -12.51 -24.65
C LEU A 210 -1.21 -13.76 -25.03
N VAL A 211 -1.59 -14.58 -24.05
CA VAL A 211 -2.40 -15.81 -24.27
C VAL A 211 -3.79 -15.45 -24.81
N GLY A 212 -4.44 -14.40 -24.29
CA GLY A 212 -5.71 -13.92 -24.80
C GLY A 212 -5.62 -13.41 -26.24
N SER A 213 -4.54 -12.68 -26.56
CA SER A 213 -4.29 -12.17 -27.92
C SER A 213 -4.06 -13.32 -28.91
N ILE A 214 -3.28 -14.34 -28.53
CA ILE A 214 -3.03 -15.53 -29.35
C ILE A 214 -4.33 -16.32 -29.56
N LEU A 215 -5.14 -16.50 -28.52
CA LEU A 215 -6.41 -17.23 -28.62
C LEU A 215 -7.38 -16.54 -29.59
N VAL A 216 -7.54 -15.21 -29.48
CA VAL A 216 -8.42 -14.43 -30.37
C VAL A 216 -7.95 -14.51 -31.82
N VAL A 217 -6.64 -14.35 -32.07
CA VAL A 217 -6.06 -14.45 -33.43
C VAL A 217 -6.22 -15.86 -34.00
N THR A 218 -6.01 -16.90 -33.20
CA THR A 218 -6.14 -18.29 -33.65
C THR A 218 -7.60 -18.61 -33.99
N VAL A 219 -8.55 -18.21 -33.15
CA VAL A 219 -9.98 -18.43 -33.39
C VAL A 219 -10.46 -17.64 -34.61
N THR A 220 -9.96 -16.42 -34.85
CA THR A 220 -10.34 -15.63 -36.03
C THR A 220 -9.69 -16.08 -37.34
N MET A 221 -8.57 -16.81 -37.30
CA MET A 221 -7.95 -17.34 -38.52
C MET A 221 -8.42 -18.74 -38.91
N PHE A 222 -8.98 -19.52 -37.98
CA PHE A 222 -9.38 -20.92 -38.21
C PHE A 222 -10.90 -21.16 -38.26
N LEU A 223 -11.72 -20.14 -38.03
CA LEU A 223 -13.18 -20.12 -38.28
C LEU A 223 -13.50 -19.22 -39.46
#